data_AF-A0A7U5GWD7-F1
#
_entry.id   AF-A0A7U5GWD7-F1
#
_cell.length_a   1.000
_cell.length_b   1.000
_cell.length_c   1.000
_cell.angle_alpha   90.00
_cell.angle_beta   90.00
_cell.angle_gamma   90.00
#
_symmetry.space_group_name_H-M   'P 1'
#
loop_
_entity.id
_entity.type
_entity.pdbx_description
1 polymer ?
#
loop_
_entity_poly.entity_id
_entity_poly.type
_entity_poly.pdbx_seq_one_letter_code
_entity_poly.pdbx_strand_id
1 'polypeptide(L)' 'MRFFKYSFPIAVLVGTLAWIMLGNSYEEVAYDMRVYITIGAAIFSGLLSSILFRKEKEEQIDEKK' A
#
# COMPACT_ATOMS: atom_id res chain seq x y z
N MET A 1 -5.35 15.80 8.44
CA MET A 1 -5.15 14.34 8.36
C MET A 1 -6.11 13.64 7.38
N ARG A 2 -6.34 14.17 6.15
CA ARG A 2 -7.17 13.47 5.13
C ARG A 2 -6.38 12.46 4.28
N PHE A 3 -5.05 12.55 4.22
CA PHE A 3 -4.18 11.63 3.46
C PHE A 3 -4.22 10.19 3.98
N PHE A 4 -4.38 10.02 5.30
CA PHE A 4 -4.62 8.72 5.93
C PHE A 4 -5.93 8.07 5.47
N LYS A 5 -6.90 8.82 4.91
CA LYS A 5 -8.16 8.23 4.41
C LYS A 5 -7.95 7.31 3.20
N TYR A 6 -6.90 7.50 2.41
CA TYR A 6 -6.66 6.70 1.20
C TYR A 6 -5.48 5.73 1.40
N SER A 7 -4.43 6.18 2.07
CA SER A 7 -3.23 5.37 2.33
C SER A 7 -3.53 4.12 3.15
N PHE A 8 -4.33 4.22 4.22
CA PHE A 8 -4.63 3.07 5.08
C PHE A 8 -5.49 2.00 4.38
N PRO A 9 -6.61 2.34 3.69
CA PRO A 9 -7.36 1.35 2.92
C PRO A 9 -6.51 0.66 1.84
N ILE A 10 -5.63 1.40 1.16
CA ILE A 10 -4.74 0.83 0.14
C ILE A 10 -3.76 -0.17 0.77
N ALA A 11 -3.14 0.18 1.90
CA ALA A 11 -2.24 -0.72 2.61
C ALA A 11 -2.92 -2.03 3.03
N VAL A 12 -4.15 -1.95 3.55
CA VAL A 12 -4.94 -3.12 3.95
C VAL A 12 -5.30 -3.97 2.73
N LEU A 13 -5.72 -3.35 1.63
CA LEU A 13 -6.06 -4.04 0.39
C LEU A 13 -4.84 -4.79 -0.18
N VAL A 14 -3.71 -4.11 -0.29
CA VAL A 14 -2.48 -4.71 -0.82
C VAL A 14 -1.97 -5.83 0.09
N GLY A 15 -1.99 -5.65 1.42
CA GLY A 15 -1.62 -6.70 2.36
C GLY A 15 -2.51 -7.95 2.22
N THR A 16 -3.81 -7.75 2.07
CA THR A 16 -4.77 -8.86 1.89
C THR A 16 -4.50 -9.62 0.59
N LEU A 17 -4.29 -8.89 -0.51
CA LEU A 17 -3.98 -9.50 -1.81
C LEU A 17 -2.63 -10.23 -1.79
N ALA A 18 -1.60 -9.63 -1.19
CA ALA A 18 -0.29 -10.25 -1.04
C ALA A 18 -0.38 -11.56 -0.24
N TRP A 19 -1.14 -11.57 0.86
CA TRP A 19 -1.35 -12.77 1.66
C TRP A 19 -2.01 -13.90 0.86
N ILE A 20 -3.11 -13.60 0.16
CA ILE A 20 -3.82 -14.58 -0.67
C ILE A 20 -2.90 -15.12 -1.77
N MET A 21 -2.15 -14.25 -2.44
CA MET A 21 -1.26 -14.64 -3.53
C MET A 21 -0.09 -15.50 -3.05
N LEU A 22 0.52 -15.13 -1.91
CA LEU A 22 1.60 -15.91 -1.31
C LEU A 22 1.12 -17.25 -0.74
N GLY A 23 -0.12 -17.30 -0.25
CA GLY A 23 -0.77 -18.52 0.19
C GLY A 23 -1.12 -19.47 -0.95
N ASN A 24 -1.55 -18.95 -2.10
CA ASN A 24 -2.06 -19.79 -3.19
C ASN A 24 -1.02 -20.13 -4.27
N SER A 25 -0.03 -19.26 -4.48
CA SER A 25 0.87 -19.34 -5.63
C SER A 25 2.35 -19.45 -5.25
N TYR A 26 2.69 -19.29 -3.97
CA TYR A 26 4.08 -19.28 -3.49
C TYR A 26 4.21 -20.02 -2.15
N GLU A 27 3.56 -21.17 -2.01
CA GLU A 27 3.63 -21.97 -0.79
C GLU A 27 5.04 -22.49 -0.48
N GLU A 28 5.88 -22.60 -1.50
CA GLU A 28 7.30 -22.97 -1.39
C GLU A 28 8.12 -21.95 -0.59
N VAL A 29 7.64 -20.70 -0.47
CA VAL A 29 8.28 -19.68 0.36
C VAL A 29 8.01 -19.98 1.84
N ALA A 30 9.04 -19.90 2.68
CA ALA A 30 8.87 -20.10 4.12
C ALA A 30 7.79 -19.15 4.70
N TYR A 31 6.99 -19.64 5.64
CA TYR A 31 5.88 -18.89 6.23
C TYR A 31 6.32 -17.51 6.76
N ASP A 32 7.41 -17.47 7.52
CA ASP A 32 7.94 -16.22 8.09
C ASP A 32 8.28 -15.19 7.01
N MET A 33 8.85 -15.66 5.89
CA MET A 33 9.14 -14.80 4.75
C MET A 33 7.86 -14.29 4.07
N ARG A 34 6.83 -15.13 3.94
CA ARG A 34 5.52 -14.69 3.41
C ARG A 34 4.89 -13.61 4.29
N VAL A 35 5.03 -13.71 5.61
CA VAL A 35 4.59 -12.67 6.56
C VAL A 35 5.37 -11.38 6.34
N TYR A 36 6.71 -11.42 6.26
CA TYR A 36 7.52 -10.22 6.03
C TYR A 36 7.21 -9.55 4.69
N ILE A 37 7.02 -10.34 3.61
CA ILE A 37 6.65 -9.81 2.29
C ILE A 37 5.28 -9.14 2.36
N THR A 38 4.31 -9.75 3.04
CA THR A 38 2.95 -9.20 3.19
C THR A 38 2.98 -7.86 3.94
N ILE A 39 3.69 -7.79 5.06
CA ILE A 39 3.86 -6.56 5.85
C ILE A 39 4.59 -5.50 5.03
N GLY A 40 5.67 -5.88 4.33
CA GLY A 40 6.42 -4.98 3.46
C GLY A 40 5.57 -4.40 2.34
N ALA A 41 4.78 -5.22 1.65
CA ALA A 41 3.88 -4.79 0.59
C ALA A 41 2.79 -3.83 1.09
N ALA A 42 2.20 -4.11 2.26
CA ALA A 42 1.21 -3.24 2.89
C ALA A 42 1.80 -1.87 3.25
N ILE A 43 2.96 -1.84 3.91
CA ILE A 43 3.63 -0.58 4.31
C ILE A 43 4.06 0.21 3.07
N PHE A 44 4.70 -0.45 2.10
CA PHE A 44 5.22 0.20 0.90
C PHE A 44 4.11 0.84 0.07
N SER A 45 3.00 0.14 -0.13
CA SER A 45 1.85 0.66 -0.86
C SER A 45 1.16 1.82 -0.13
N GLY A 46 1.03 1.74 1.19
CA GLY A 46 0.53 2.84 2.02
C GLY A 46 1.41 4.09 1.91
N LEU A 47 2.74 3.93 1.98
CA LEU A 47 3.70 5.02 1.83
C LEU A 47 3.61 5.67 0.44
N LEU A 48 3.63 4.86 -0.61
CA LEU A 48 3.49 5.31 -2.00
C LEU A 48 2.20 6.10 -2.21
N SER A 49 1.08 5.55 -1.75
CA SER A 49 -0.22 6.22 -1.80
C SER A 49 -0.17 7.59 -1.11
N SER A 50 0.43 7.67 0.08
CA SER A 50 0.52 8.93 0.81
C SER A 50 1.34 9.99 0.07
N ILE A 51 2.38 9.59 -0.66
CA ILE A 51 3.21 10.52 -1.45
C ILE A 51 2.44 10.99 -2.69
N LEU A 52 1.86 10.05 -3.45
CA LEU A 52 1.16 10.34 -4.71
C LEU A 52 -0.05 11.24 -4.50
N PHE A 53 -0.91 10.91 -3.53
CA PHE A 53 -2.09 11.75 -3.24
C PHE A 53 -1.75 13.09 -2.59
N ARG A 54 -0.53 13.24 -2.03
CA ARG A 54 -0.04 14.55 -1.59
C ARG A 54 0.30 15.44 -2.79
N LYS A 55 1.01 14.88 -3.77
CA LYS A 55 1.42 15.58 -5.00
C LYS A 55 0.22 16.03 -5.84
N GLU A 56 -0.78 15.16 -6.01
CA GLU A 56 -2.02 15.49 -6.74
C GLU A 56 -2.74 16.71 -6.14
N LYS A 57 -2.73 16.85 -4.82
CA LYS A 57 -3.35 17.99 -4.15
C LYS A 57 -2.55 19.28 -4.32
N GLU A 58 -1.22 19.21 -4.32
CA GLU A 58 -0.35 20.37 -4.57
C GLU A 58 -0.57 20.89 -6.01
N GLU A 59 -0.63 20.00 -7.00
CA GLU A 59 -0.91 20.36 -8.40
C GLU A 59 -2.28 21.04 -8.59
N GLN A 60 -3.33 20.55 -7.91
CA GLN A 60 -4.66 21.18 -7.99
C GLN A 60 -4.78 22.54 -7.27
N ILE A 61 -3.87 22.87 -6.35
CA ILE A 61 -3.83 24.18 -5.70
C ILE A 61 -3.14 25.21 -6.62
N ASP A 62 -2.13 24.79 -7.38
CA ASP A 62 -1.40 25.66 -8.31
C ASP A 62 -2.23 25.99 -9.57
N GLU A 63 -3.02 25.05 -10.11
CA GLU A 63 -3.90 25.32 -11.28
C GLU A 63 -5.04 26.32 -10.99
N LYS A 64 -5.39 26.53 -9.72
CA LYS A 64 -6.48 27.45 -9.31
C LYS A 64 -6.00 28.87 -9.01
N LYS A 65 -4.72 29.18 -9.22
CA LYS A 65 -4.12 30.47 -8.90
C LYS A 65 -3.73 31.25 -10.15
#